data_AF-A0AB37Z298-F1
#
_entry.id   AF-A0AB37Z298-F1
#
_cell.length_a   1.000
_cell.length_b   1.000
_cell.length_c   1.000
_cell.angle_alpha   90.00
_cell.angle_beta   90.00
_cell.angle_gamma   90.00
#
_symmetry.space_group_name_H-M   'P 1'
#
loop_
_entity.id
_entity.type
_entity.pdbx_description
1 polymer ?
#
loop_
_entity_poly.entity_id
_entity_poly.type
_entity_poly.pdbx_seq_one_letter_code
_entity_poly.pdbx_strand_id
1 'polypeptide(L)' 'MNFLACEGEWVAGPGGEPICAGQLLNLTSEEMQGLYGTALSWDQVSELQGETIVLFALVFGFLVLKKVLK' A
#
# COMPACT_ATOMS: atom_id res chain seq x y z
N MET A 1 -16.36 4.44 -10.54
CA MET A 1 -16.24 4.99 -9.17
C MET A 1 -15.18 6.08 -9.24
N ASN A 2 -15.40 7.20 -8.53
CA ASN A 2 -14.52 8.36 -8.57
C ASN A 2 -13.59 8.35 -7.35
N PHE A 3 -12.33 8.74 -7.54
CA PHE A 3 -11.31 8.82 -6.50
C PHE A 3 -11.11 10.27 -6.07
N LEU A 4 -10.88 10.49 -4.78
CA LEU A 4 -10.51 11.80 -4.25
C LEU A 4 -9.00 11.84 -4.05
N ALA A 5 -8.35 12.77 -4.72
CA ALA A 5 -6.94 13.11 -4.50
C ALA A 5 -6.82 14.52 -3.92
N CYS A 6 -5.69 14.79 -3.29
CA CYS A 6 -5.34 16.10 -2.78
C CYS A 6 -4.12 16.60 -3.54
N GLU A 7 -4.18 17.80 -4.12
CA GLU A 7 -3.04 18.47 -4.78
C GLU A 7 -2.04 19.05 -3.75
N GLY A 8 -1.96 18.45 -2.57
CA GLY A 8 -1.21 18.91 -1.42
C GLY A 8 -1.09 17.78 -0.40
N GLU A 9 -0.91 18.15 0.87
CA GLU A 9 -0.78 17.16 1.93
C GLU A 9 -2.15 16.76 2.52
N TRP A 10 -2.33 15.47 2.78
CA TRP A 10 -3.41 14.99 3.61
C TRP A 10 -3.03 15.18 5.08
N VAL A 11 -3.74 16.07 5.77
CA VAL A 11 -3.53 16.36 7.19
C VAL A 11 -4.64 15.76 8.03
N ALA A 12 -4.32 15.32 9.24
CA ALA A 12 -5.32 14.87 10.20
C ALA A 12 -6.02 16.08 10.83
N GLY A 13 -7.34 16.14 10.73
CA GLY A 13 -8.18 17.12 11.39
C GLY A 13 -8.26 16.91 12.90
N PRO A 14 -8.91 17.82 13.65
CA PRO A 14 -9.01 17.76 15.10
C PRO A 14 -9.65 16.48 15.64
N GLY A 15 -10.49 15.80 14.83
CA GLY A 15 -11.12 14.51 15.16
C GLY A 15 -10.46 13.30 14.49
N GLY A 16 -9.31 13.48 13.82
CA GLY A 16 -8.62 12.41 13.09
C GLY A 16 -9.14 12.16 11.67
N GLU A 17 -10.10 12.96 11.20
CA GLU A 17 -10.56 12.92 9.81
C GLU A 17 -9.47 13.42 8.84
N PRO A 18 -9.32 12.80 7.65
CA PRO A 18 -8.38 13.29 6.65
C PRO A 18 -8.92 14.56 6.00
N ILE A 19 -8.18 15.67 6.13
CA ILE A 19 -8.45 16.96 5.50
C ILE A 19 -7.38 17.20 4.44
N CYS A 20 -7.79 17.60 3.24
CA CYS A 20 -6.85 18.01 2.20
C CYS A 20 -6.41 19.46 2.46
N ALA A 21 -5.11 19.68 2.71
CA ALA A 21 -4.51 21.01 2.87
C ALA A 21 -4.21 21.68 1.51
N GLY A 22 -5.17 21.62 0.59
CA GLY A 22 -5.03 22.04 -0.80
C GLY A 22 -6.36 21.92 -1.56
N GLN A 23 -6.29 21.70 -2.87
CA GLN A 23 -7.47 21.47 -3.69
C GLN A 23 -7.83 19.97 -3.73
N LEU A 24 -9.09 19.67 -3.43
CA LEU A 24 -9.66 18.34 -3.65
C LEU A 24 -9.88 18.13 -5.15
N LEU A 25 -9.24 17.10 -5.69
CA LEU A 25 -9.37 16.67 -7.07
C LEU A 25 -10.24 15.42 -7.12
N ASN A 26 -11.21 15.45 -8.02
CA ASN A 26 -12.00 14.29 -8.35
C ASN A 26 -11.39 13.64 -9.60
N LEU A 27 -10.79 12.47 -9.41
CA LEU A 27 -10.13 11.71 -10.46
C LEU A 27 -10.99 10.50 -10.84
N THR A 28 -11.15 10.29 -12.13
CA THR A 28 -11.64 9.02 -12.68
C THR A 28 -10.60 7.92 -12.46
N SER A 29 -11.02 6.66 -12.58
CA SER A 29 -10.10 5.51 -12.52
C SER A 29 -9.01 5.56 -13.58
N GLU A 30 -9.31 6.11 -14.76
CA GLU A 30 -8.36 6.25 -15.88
C GLU A 30 -7.30 7.31 -15.57
N GLU A 31 -7.68 8.44 -14.97
CA GLU A 31 -6.74 9.50 -14.56
C GLU A 31 -5.85 9.05 -13.40
N MET A 32 -6.41 8.27 -12.46
CA MET A 32 -5.66 7.65 -11.36
C MET A 32 -4.56 6.70 -11.87
N GLN A 33 -4.87 5.85 -12.86
CA GLN A 33 -3.88 4.98 -13.50
C GLN A 33 -2.81 5.76 -14.28
N GLY A 34 -3.16 6.92 -14.85
CA GLY A 34 -2.19 7.81 -15.47
C GLY A 34 -1.21 8.46 -14.47
N LEU A 35 -1.68 8.78 -13.25
CA LEU A 35 -0.91 9.47 -12.22
C LEU A 35 -0.04 8.53 -11.36
N TYR A 36 -0.58 7.36 -10.98
CA TYR A 36 0.09 6.41 -10.08
C TYR A 36 0.69 5.20 -10.81
N GLY A 37 0.60 5.18 -12.13
CA GLY A 37 1.00 4.06 -12.97
C GLY A 37 -0.08 2.99 -13.10
N THR A 38 0.07 2.13 -14.10
CA THR A 38 -0.80 0.97 -14.30
C THR A 38 -0.78 0.07 -13.07
N ALA A 39 -1.91 -0.57 -12.79
CA ALA A 39 -1.99 -1.65 -11.79
C ALA A 39 -0.84 -2.65 -12.01
N LEU A 40 -0.25 -3.16 -10.92
CA LEU A 40 0.79 -4.18 -10.95
C LEU A 40 0.40 -5.30 -11.92
N SER A 41 1.31 -5.68 -12.82
CA SER A 41 1.06 -6.84 -13.67
C SER A 41 0.96 -8.10 -12.80
N TRP A 42 0.24 -9.11 -13.27
CA TRP A 42 0.13 -10.38 -12.55
C TRP A 42 1.49 -11.02 -12.26
N ASP A 43 2.47 -10.81 -13.14
CA ASP A 43 3.85 -11.25 -12.94
C ASP A 43 4.50 -10.51 -11.76
N GLN A 44 4.34 -9.19 -11.67
CA GLN A 44 4.85 -8.39 -10.55
C GLN A 44 4.15 -8.77 -9.23
N VAL A 45 2.84 -9.00 -9.26
CA VAL A 45 2.10 -9.49 -8.08
C VAL A 45 2.66 -10.83 -7.60
N SER A 46 2.93 -11.75 -8.53
CA SER A 46 3.51 -13.06 -8.22
C SER A 46 4.92 -12.93 -7.60
N GLU A 47 5.74 -12.01 -8.11
CA GLU A 47 7.08 -11.74 -7.58
C GLU A 47 7.02 -11.21 -6.13
N LEU A 48 6.22 -10.16 -5.89
CA LEU A 48 6.04 -9.60 -4.54
C LEU A 48 5.47 -10.62 -3.56
N GLN A 49 4.55 -11.48 -4.01
CA GLN A 49 3.98 -12.54 -3.18
C GLN A 49 5.05 -13.55 -2.78
N GLY A 50 5.91 -13.94 -3.72
CA GLY A 50 7.05 -14.82 -3.47
C GLY A 50 7.98 -14.27 -2.39
N GLU A 51 8.42 -13.02 -2.55
CA GLU A 51 9.31 -12.37 -1.57
C GLU A 51 8.67 -12.26 -0.19
N THR A 52 7.37 -11.93 -0.13
CA THR A 52 6.62 -11.85 1.13
C THR A 52 6.57 -13.20 1.85
N ILE A 53 6.35 -14.29 1.11
CA ILE A 53 6.35 -15.65 1.67
C ILE A 53 7.73 -16.02 2.20
N VAL A 54 8.82 -15.67 1.49
CA VAL A 54 10.18 -15.92 1.96
C VAL A 54 10.46 -15.16 3.26
N LEU A 55 10.11 -13.87 3.33
CA LEU A 55 10.24 -13.07 4.56
C LEU A 55 9.46 -13.69 5.72
N PHE A 56 8.21 -14.09 5.49
CA PHE A 56 7.40 -14.77 6.48
C PHE A 56 8.07 -16.07 6.96
N ALA A 57 8.51 -16.92 6.03
CA ALA A 57 9.16 -18.19 6.34
C ALA A 57 10.47 -18.00 7.13
N LEU A 58 11.26 -16.97 6.83
CA LEU A 58 12.48 -16.66 7.55
C LEU A 58 12.19 -16.23 9.00
N VAL A 59 11.26 -15.29 9.18
CA VAL A 59 10.90 -14.79 10.52
C VAL A 59 10.30 -15.90 11.36
N PHE A 60 9.28 -16.60 10.83
CA PHE A 60 8.62 -17.67 11.57
C PHE A 60 9.52 -18.89 11.76
N GLY A 61 10.29 -19.27 10.74
CA GLY A 61 11.27 -20.34 10.83
C GLY A 61 12.30 -20.08 11.92
N PHE A 62 12.84 -18.85 12.00
CA PHE A 62 13.73 -18.45 13.08
C PHE A 62 13.06 -18.52 14.46
N LEU A 63 11.81 -18.04 14.59
CA LEU A 63 11.07 -18.10 15.85
C LEU A 63 10.79 -19.54 16.30
N VAL A 64 10.45 -20.44 15.36
CA VAL A 64 10.25 -21.86 15.64
C VAL A 64 11.56 -22.52 16.05
N LEU A 65 12.66 -22.30 15.31
CA LEU A 65 13.98 -22.81 15.68
C LEU A 65 14.39 -22.33 17.07
N LYS A 66 14.20 -21.04 17.38
CA LYS A 66 14.45 -20.46 18.70
C LYS A 66 13.61 -21.11 19.81
N LYS A 67 12.40 -21.57 19.50
CA LYS A 67 11.51 -22.26 20.45
C LYS A 67 11.89 -23.73 20.64
N VAL A 68 12.36 -24.41 19.60
CA VAL A 68 12.69 -25.85 19.63
C VAL A 68 14.10 -26.09 20.17
N LEU A 69 15.04 -25.17 19.92
CA LEU A 69 16.43 -25.24 20.39
C LEU A 69 16.63 -24.65 21.80
N LYS A 70 15.55 -24.43 22.55
CA LYS A 70 15.57 -23.83 23.89
C LYS A 70 14.75 -24.64 24.87
#